data_AF-A0A2D9G939-F1
#
_entry.id   AF-A0A2D9G939-F1
#
_cell.length_a   1.000
_cell.length_b   1.000
_cell.length_c   1.000
_cell.angle_alpha   90.00
_cell.angle_beta   90.00
_cell.angle_gamma   90.00
#
_symmetry.space_group_name_H-M   'P 1'
#
loop_
_entity.id
_entity.type
_entity.pdbx_description
1 polymer ?
#
loop_
_entity_poly.entity_id
_entity_poly.type
_entity_poly.pdbx_seq_one_letter_code
_entity_poly.pdbx_strand_id
1 'polypeptide(L)'
;MKFMADIAISKIHESIGPVQEILDQHDGIVNVMDTTDGNVMISLEGGCTGCSSTPMTAMQIYYSLMKLEEVNDVIFVNGELPPFMRNFINQKLEAEEQMADDD
;
A
#
# COMPACT_ATOMS: atom_id res chain seq x y z
N MET A 1 15.17 -16.99 -2.24
CA MET A 1 15.09 -16.07 -1.08
C MET A 1 15.38 -14.68 -1.62
N LYS A 2 14.39 -13.79 -1.67
CA LYS A 2 14.59 -12.40 -2.08
C LYS A 2 15.33 -11.71 -0.94
N PHE A 3 16.50 -11.13 -1.19
CA PHE A 3 17.15 -10.27 -0.20
C PHE A 3 16.30 -8.99 -0.12
N MET A 4 15.45 -8.88 0.89
CA MET A 4 14.61 -7.71 1.10
C MET A 4 15.41 -6.71 1.94
N ALA A 5 15.78 -5.59 1.33
CA ALA A 5 16.46 -4.48 1.98
C ALA A 5 15.44 -3.53 2.62
N ASP A 6 15.89 -2.74 3.60
CA ASP A 6 15.09 -1.63 4.12
C ASP A 6 14.72 -0.67 2.99
N ILE A 7 13.43 -0.35 2.88
CA ILE A 7 12.91 0.50 1.80
C ILE A 7 12.99 1.97 2.23
N ALA A 8 13.55 2.84 1.39
CA ALA A 8 13.55 4.27 1.68
C ALA A 8 12.12 4.83 1.77
N ILE A 9 11.80 5.52 2.87
CA ILE A 9 10.47 6.12 3.10
C ILE A 9 10.06 7.05 1.94
N SER A 10 11.00 7.80 1.35
CA SER A 10 10.72 8.65 0.18
C SER A 10 10.17 7.87 -1.00
N LYS A 11 10.67 6.65 -1.25
CA LYS A 11 10.19 5.77 -2.32
C LYS A 11 8.78 5.28 -2.06
N ILE A 12 8.43 5.00 -0.81
CA ILE A 12 7.06 4.65 -0.41
C ILE A 12 6.12 5.83 -0.73
N HIS A 13 6.49 7.05 -0.35
CA HIS A 13 5.69 8.25 -0.64
C HIS A 13 5.57 8.54 -2.15
N GLU A 14 6.65 8.41 -2.91
CA GLU A 14 6.62 8.55 -4.38
C GLU A 14 5.64 7.55 -5.03
N SER A 15 5.65 6.31 -4.54
CA SER A 15 4.82 5.22 -5.09
C SER A 15 3.33 5.40 -4.80
N ILE A 16 2.98 6.07 -3.69
CA ILE A 16 1.60 6.42 -3.34
C ILE A 16 1.21 7.84 -3.79
N GLY A 17 2.09 8.54 -4.52
CA GLY A 17 1.86 9.91 -5.00
C GLY A 17 0.49 10.14 -5.66
N PRO A 18 -0.02 9.24 -6.53
CA PRO A 18 -1.36 9.36 -7.11
C PRO A 18 -2.51 9.33 -6.08
N VAL A 19 -2.27 8.77 -4.90
CA VAL A 19 -3.23 8.72 -3.78
C VAL A 19 -3.06 9.94 -2.87
N GLN A 20 -1.89 10.58 -2.87
CA GLN A 20 -1.60 11.76 -2.05
C GLN A 20 -2.54 12.94 -2.36
N GLU A 21 -2.90 13.16 -3.62
CA GLU A 21 -3.86 14.21 -3.97
C GLU A 21 -5.26 13.98 -3.36
N ILE A 22 -5.69 12.71 -3.25
CA ILE A 22 -6.96 12.32 -2.63
C ILE A 22 -6.88 12.49 -1.11
N LEU A 23 -5.75 12.12 -0.52
CA LEU A 23 -5.49 12.28 0.91
C LEU A 23 -5.51 13.77 1.29
N ASP A 24 -4.81 14.61 0.53
CA ASP A 24 -4.72 16.05 0.78
C ASP A 24 -6.10 16.75 0.70
N GLN A 25 -7.00 16.29 -0.18
CA GLN A 25 -8.38 16.80 -0.26
C GLN A 25 -9.24 16.48 0.96
N HIS A 26 -8.86 15.47 1.74
CA HIS A 26 -9.61 14.98 2.90
C HIS A 26 -8.86 15.20 4.22
N ASP A 27 -7.82 16.04 4.26
CA ASP A 27 -6.93 16.22 5.41
C ASP A 27 -6.38 14.86 5.93
N GLY A 28 -6.17 13.92 5.01
CA GLY A 28 -5.68 12.58 5.25
C GLY A 28 -4.16 12.52 5.25
N ILE A 29 -3.59 11.75 6.17
CA ILE A 29 -2.14 11.61 6.30
C ILE A 29 -1.77 10.13 6.26
N VAL A 30 -0.79 9.79 5.44
CA VAL A 30 -0.13 8.47 5.44
C VAL A 30 1.17 8.59 6.20
N ASN A 31 1.29 7.86 7.30
CA ASN A 31 2.50 7.83 8.10
C ASN A 31 3.15 6.45 7.97
N VAL A 32 4.38 6.41 7.47
CA VAL A 32 5.17 5.18 7.33
C VAL A 32 5.92 4.94 8.64
N MET A 33 5.63 3.83 9.30
CA MET A 33 6.14 3.51 10.63
C MET A 33 7.35 2.59 10.61
N ASP A 34 7.40 1.66 9.66
CA ASP A 34 8.48 0.69 9.50
C ASP A 34 8.54 0.18 8.05
N THR A 35 9.72 -0.23 7.62
CA THR A 35 10.01 -0.79 6.28
C THR A 35 10.93 -2.01 6.34
N THR A 36 11.15 -2.56 7.54
CA THR A 36 12.10 -3.64 7.79
C THR A 36 11.72 -4.92 7.05
N ASP A 37 12.71 -5.57 6.44
CA ASP A 37 12.54 -6.83 5.70
C ASP A 37 11.47 -6.77 4.58
N GLY A 38 11.30 -5.58 3.98
CA GLY A 38 10.30 -5.34 2.94
C GLY A 38 8.86 -5.24 3.47
N ASN A 39 8.64 -5.27 4.78
CA ASN A 39 7.31 -5.09 5.38
C ASN A 39 7.08 -3.60 5.66
N VAL A 40 6.11 -3.01 4.98
CA VAL A 40 5.78 -1.59 5.10
C VAL A 40 4.62 -1.42 6.09
N MET A 41 4.90 -0.95 7.30
CA MET A 41 3.87 -0.65 8.30
C MET A 41 3.41 0.80 8.15
N ILE A 42 2.10 1.00 8.03
CA ILE A 42 1.49 2.32 7.78
C ILE A 42 0.32 2.58 8.72
N SER A 43 0.18 3.81 9.20
CA SER A 43 -1.06 4.34 9.77
C SER A 43 -1.71 5.36 8.82
N LEU A 44 -3.05 5.32 8.76
CA LEU A 44 -3.86 6.36 8.10
C LEU A 44 -4.45 7.28 9.17
N GLU A 45 -4.02 8.53 9.17
CA GLU A 45 -4.34 9.54 10.17
C GLU A 45 -5.12 10.72 9.56
N GLY A 46 -5.60 11.63 10.40
CA GLY A 46 -6.36 12.81 9.96
C GLY A 46 -7.78 12.44 9.50
N GLY A 47 -8.26 13.09 8.43
CA GLY A 47 -9.61 12.82 7.89
C GLY A 47 -9.76 11.46 7.21
N CYS A 48 -8.69 10.68 7.11
CA CYS A 48 -8.75 9.28 6.72
C CYS A 48 -9.15 8.36 7.87
N THR A 49 -9.07 8.77 9.13
CA THR A 49 -9.47 7.88 10.22
C THR A 49 -11.01 7.80 10.31
N GLY A 50 -11.58 6.64 9.98
CA GLY A 50 -13.03 6.39 10.12
C GLY A 50 -13.93 6.97 9.02
N CYS A 51 -13.36 7.41 7.89
CA CYS A 51 -14.15 7.83 6.73
C CYS A 51 -14.63 6.60 5.92
N SER A 52 -15.79 6.70 5.27
CA SER A 52 -16.31 5.59 4.44
C SER A 52 -15.43 5.28 3.22
N SER A 53 -14.59 6.23 2.78
CA SER A 53 -13.66 6.05 1.67
C SER A 53 -12.32 5.43 2.09
N THR A 54 -12.02 5.33 3.38
CA THR A 54 -10.72 4.86 3.87
C THR A 54 -10.35 3.47 3.36
N PRO A 55 -11.26 2.47 3.30
CA PRO A 55 -10.92 1.18 2.71
C PRO A 55 -10.52 1.29 1.23
N MET A 56 -11.12 2.19 0.46
CA MET A 56 -10.76 2.39 -0.95
C MET A 56 -9.37 3.03 -1.10
N THR A 57 -9.04 4.01 -0.24
CA THR A 57 -7.70 4.58 -0.17
C THR A 57 -6.67 3.52 0.25
N ALA A 58 -6.96 2.73 1.28
CA ALA A 58 -6.10 1.63 1.72
C ALA A 58 -5.87 0.59 0.62
N MET A 59 -6.91 0.26 -0.16
CA MET A 59 -6.80 -0.60 -1.34
C MET A 59 -5.83 -0.04 -2.39
N GLN A 60 -5.93 1.27 -2.70
CA GLN A 60 -5.06 1.91 -3.68
C GLN A 60 -3.60 1.95 -3.21
N ILE A 61 -3.36 2.31 -1.94
CA ILE A 61 -2.03 2.29 -1.33
C ILE A 61 -1.43 0.89 -1.39
N TYR A 62 -2.20 -0.12 -0.96
CA TYR A 62 -1.77 -1.52 -0.97
C TYR A 62 -1.40 -1.99 -2.37
N TYR A 63 -2.27 -1.74 -3.35
CA TYR A 63 -2.01 -2.10 -4.75
C TYR A 63 -0.74 -1.43 -5.30
N SER A 64 -0.55 -0.13 -5.06
CA SER A 64 0.63 0.60 -5.55
C SER A 64 1.92 0.10 -4.92
N LEU A 65 1.93 -0.15 -3.61
CA LEU A 65 3.14 -0.59 -2.90
C LEU A 65 3.49 -2.05 -3.18
N MET A 66 2.51 -2.95 -3.29
CA MET A 66 2.77 -4.36 -3.61
C MET A 66 3.34 -4.59 -5.02
N LYS A 67 3.30 -3.57 -5.90
CA LYS A 67 3.99 -3.60 -7.20
C LYS A 67 5.49 -3.34 -7.11
N LEU A 68 5.98 -2.85 -5.98
CA LEU A 68 7.40 -2.65 -5.77
C LEU A 68 8.04 -4.00 -5.45
N GLU A 69 9.05 -4.39 -6.22
CA GLU A 69 9.73 -5.67 -6.02
C GLU A 69 10.30 -5.84 -4.60
N GLU A 70 10.70 -4.75 -3.95
CA GLU A 70 11.29 -4.76 -2.61
C GLU A 70 10.24 -4.96 -1.50
N VAL A 71 8.96 -4.72 -1.78
CA VAL A 71 7.87 -4.84 -0.82
C VAL A 71 7.45 -6.31 -0.71
N ASN A 72 7.47 -6.81 0.52
CA ASN A 72 6.94 -8.11 0.91
C ASN A 72 5.45 -8.02 1.27
N ASP A 73 5.11 -7.05 2.12
CA ASP A 73 3.76 -6.85 2.63
C ASP A 73 3.55 -5.39 3.05
N VAL A 74 2.29 -4.96 3.11
CA VAL A 74 1.85 -3.64 3.57
C VAL A 74 0.83 -3.81 4.69
N ILE A 75 1.20 -3.41 5.90
CA ILE A 75 0.42 -3.66 7.12
C ILE A 75 -0.20 -2.34 7.60
N PHE A 76 -1.54 -2.28 7.61
CA PHE A 76 -2.28 -1.15 8.15
C PHE A 76 -2.47 -1.32 9.66
N VAL A 77 -1.80 -0.50 10.46
CA VAL A 77 -1.79 -0.61 11.93
C VAL A 77 -3.18 -0.36 12.54
N ASN A 78 -4.01 0.43 11.87
CA ASN A 78 -5.37 0.76 12.26
C ASN A 78 -6.46 -0.13 11.61
N GLY A 79 -6.10 -1.17 10.85
CA GLY A 79 -7.05 -2.17 10.34
C GLY A 79 -7.90 -1.75 9.14
N GLU A 80 -7.41 -0.81 8.34
CA GLU A 80 -8.18 -0.13 7.27
C GLU A 80 -8.41 -0.96 6.00
N LEU A 81 -7.70 -2.09 5.84
CA LEU A 81 -7.86 -2.98 4.67
C LEU A 81 -8.42 -4.35 5.08
N PRO A 82 -9.71 -4.62 4.82
CA PRO A 82 -10.31 -5.92 5.08
C PRO A 82 -9.65 -7.08 4.31
N PRO A 83 -9.60 -8.30 4.89
CA PRO A 83 -8.93 -9.45 4.26
C PRO A 83 -9.46 -9.81 2.86
N PHE A 84 -10.76 -9.65 2.60
CA PHE A 84 -11.33 -9.98 1.30
C PHE A 84 -10.88 -9.00 0.20
N MET A 85 -10.74 -7.71 0.52
CA MET A 85 -10.23 -6.70 -0.42
C MET A 85 -8.74 -6.94 -0.71
N ARG A 86 -7.97 -7.26 0.32
CA ARG A 86 -6.56 -7.67 0.17
C ARG A 86 -6.42 -8.89 -0.75
N ASN A 87 -7.21 -9.94 -0.51
CA ASN A 87 -7.18 -11.14 -1.36
C ASN A 87 -7.55 -10.83 -2.81
N PHE A 88 -8.55 -9.97 -3.03
CA PHE A 88 -8.92 -9.54 -4.37
C PHE A 88 -7.76 -8.81 -5.08
N ILE A 89 -7.04 -7.93 -4.37
CA ILE A 89 -5.88 -7.22 -4.93
C ILE A 89 -4.73 -8.20 -5.23
N ASN A 90 -4.42 -9.12 -4.33
CA ASN A 90 -3.38 -10.13 -4.55
C ASN A 90 -3.66 -10.97 -5.80
N GLN A 91 -4.88 -11.49 -5.95
CA GLN A 91 -5.27 -12.24 -7.15
C GLN A 91 -5.13 -11.42 -8.43
N LYS A 92 -5.45 -10.12 -8.37
CA LYS A 92 -5.28 -9.21 -9.49
C LYS A 92 -3.80 -9.00 -9.83
N LEU A 93 -2.94 -8.79 -8.83
CA LEU A 93 -1.49 -8.62 -9.03
C LEU A 93 -0.86 -9.90 -9.63
N GLU A 94 -1.19 -11.07 -9.09
CA GLU A 94 -0.73 -12.36 -9.60
C GLU A 94 -1.14 -12.57 -11.07
N ALA A 95 -2.35 -12.15 -11.45
CA ALA A 95 -2.82 -12.22 -12.83
C ALA A 95 -2.10 -11.22 -13.75
N GLU A 96 -1.80 -10.00 -13.26
CA GLU A 96 -1.03 -8.99 -14.00
C GLU A 96 0.42 -9.45 -14.24
N GLU A 97 1.06 -10.08 -13.26
CA GLU A 97 2.41 -10.64 -13.39
C GLU A 97 2.45 -11.78 -14.41
N GLN A 98 1.51 -12.73 -14.35
CA GLN A 98 1.42 -13.82 -15.32
C GLN A 98 1.22 -13.35 -16.76
N MET A 99 0.46 -12.27 -16.98
CA MET A 99 0.26 -11.69 -18.31
C MET A 99 1.49 -10.95 -18.83
N ALA A 100 2.36 -10.45 -17.96
CA ALA A 100 3.59 -9.74 -18.35
C ALA A 100 4.73 -10.69 -18.76
N ASP A 101 4.71 -11.93 -18.29
CA ASP A 101 5.74 -12.95 -18.60
C ASP A 101 5.50 -13.72 -19.92
N ASP A 102 4.30 -13.57 -20.53
CA ASP A 102 3.89 -14.25 -21.77
C ASP A 102 4.12 -13.41 -23.06
N ASP A 103 4.73 -12.23 -22.95
CA ASP A 103 5.09 -11.29 -24.04
C ASP A 103 6.62 -11.15 -24.21
#